data_AF-A0A822GZU1-F1
#
_entry.id   AF-A0A822GZU1-F1
#
_cell.length_a   1.000
_cell.length_b   1.000
_cell.length_c   1.000
_cell.angle_alpha   90.00
_cell.angle_beta   90.00
_cell.angle_gamma   90.00
#
_symmetry.space_group_name_H-M   'P 1'
#
loop_
_entity.id
_entity.type
_entity.pdbx_description
1 polymer ?
#
loop_
_entity_poly.entity_id
_entity_poly.type
_entity_poly.pdbx_seq_one_letter_code
_entity_poly.pdbx_strand_id
1 'polypeptide(L)'
;LGRFYSNDDSIAQHDEDSDRHYAQLLHLYGDTDEWVRQQQQQPQQSKKVIENTPLYHEKQRLMRCGLHSLNNLFQIPKLFTPHYLESIVREYATRKLFNDYRTLWLGNYDLRILIEAINRYGFDVRQINIYHGESICDLPWDSYFGLLINLNGAHWFTIKNHNGIYYNLDSTLRKPIQIGQKERLIQYLIDIIHNTRTVYLFVVSQQINEKRYHFK
;
A
#
# COMPACT_ATOMS: atom_id res chain seq x y z
N LEU A 1 -2.27 41.14 -9.72
CA LEU A 1 -1.51 39.88 -9.58
C LEU A 1 -1.42 39.54 -8.10
N GLY A 2 -2.39 38.76 -7.61
CA GLY A 2 -2.46 38.39 -6.19
C GLY A 2 -3.80 37.74 -5.84
N ARG A 3 -3.72 36.51 -5.31
CA ARG A 3 -4.72 35.70 -4.60
C ARG A 3 -5.97 35.26 -5.35
N PHE A 4 -6.12 33.94 -5.50
CA PHE A 4 -7.29 33.20 -5.00
C PHE A 4 -6.82 31.83 -4.50
N TYR A 5 -6.61 31.73 -3.18
CA TYR A 5 -6.76 30.47 -2.48
C TYR A 5 -8.27 30.30 -2.30
N SER A 6 -8.87 29.30 -2.96
CA SER A 6 -10.20 28.84 -2.62
C SER A 6 -10.07 27.88 -1.45
N ASN A 7 -10.60 28.30 -0.30
CA ASN A 7 -10.82 27.47 0.87
C ASN A 7 -11.70 26.28 0.50
N ASP A 8 -11.19 25.07 0.70
CA ASP A 8 -12.01 23.87 0.91
C ASP A 8 -11.78 23.39 2.35
N ASP A 9 -12.57 23.95 3.26
CA ASP A 9 -12.60 23.70 4.70
C ASP A 9 -13.21 22.32 5.05
N SER A 10 -12.63 21.24 4.51
CA SER A 10 -13.00 19.86 4.92
C SER A 10 -11.81 19.02 5.43
N ILE A 11 -10.63 19.63 5.61
CA ILE A 11 -9.42 18.98 6.10
C ILE A 11 -9.14 19.46 7.53
N ALA A 12 -9.87 18.99 8.53
CA ALA A 12 -9.48 19.21 9.93
C ALA A 12 -10.12 18.21 10.91
N GLN A 13 -9.70 16.95 10.82
CA GLN A 13 -9.50 16.16 12.03
C GLN A 13 -8.06 15.65 11.94
N HIS A 14 -7.16 16.38 12.60
CA HIS A 14 -5.72 16.15 12.59
C HIS A 14 -5.39 15.01 13.57
N ASP A 15 -4.64 14.01 13.09
CA ASP A 15 -4.06 12.97 13.94
C ASP A 15 -2.59 13.37 14.15
N GLU A 16 -2.29 14.00 15.28
CA GLU A 16 -0.96 14.54 15.59
C GLU A 16 0.14 13.48 15.50
N ASP A 17 -0.17 12.22 15.76
CA ASP A 17 0.78 11.11 15.69
C ASP A 17 1.18 10.80 14.24
N SER A 18 0.24 10.92 13.30
CA SER A 18 0.50 10.77 11.86
C SER A 18 1.40 11.89 11.33
N ASP A 19 1.17 13.13 11.76
CA ASP A 19 1.97 14.29 11.33
C ASP A 19 3.39 14.25 11.94
N ARG A 20 3.57 13.74 13.18
CA ARG A 20 4.90 13.52 13.78
C ARG A 20 5.68 12.42 13.05
N HIS A 21 5.04 11.29 12.73
CA HIS A 21 5.68 10.22 11.97
C HIS A 21 6.04 10.68 10.54
N TYR A 22 5.17 11.46 9.89
CA TYR A 22 5.46 12.08 8.60
C TYR A 22 6.66 13.01 8.68
N ALA A 23 6.72 13.89 9.69
CA ALA A 23 7.83 14.81 9.89
C ALA A 23 9.15 14.08 10.16
N GLN A 24 9.11 12.98 10.91
CA GLN A 24 10.28 12.12 11.13
C GLN A 24 10.77 11.49 9.82
N LEU A 25 9.87 10.99 8.98
CA LEU A 25 10.21 10.43 7.68
C LEU A 25 10.76 11.48 6.71
N LEU A 26 10.14 12.66 6.62
CA LEU A 26 10.66 13.77 5.82
C LEU A 26 12.05 14.22 6.30
N HIS A 27 12.27 14.26 7.62
CA HIS A 27 13.58 14.57 8.18
C HIS A 27 14.63 13.49 7.86
N LEU A 28 14.24 12.20 7.88
CA LEU A 28 15.13 11.08 7.60
C LEU A 28 15.50 10.94 6.12
N TYR A 29 14.58 11.29 5.22
CA TYR A 29 14.68 10.89 3.81
C TYR A 29 14.48 12.00 2.78
N GLY A 30 14.18 13.22 3.21
CA GLY A 30 13.78 14.31 2.30
C GLY A 30 12.32 14.16 1.84
N ASP A 31 11.98 14.79 0.72
CA ASP A 31 10.64 14.67 0.12
C ASP A 31 10.35 13.21 -0.31
N THR A 32 9.08 12.85 -0.51
CA THR A 32 8.63 11.52 -0.92
C THR A 32 9.36 11.01 -2.17
N ASP A 33 9.70 11.89 -3.11
CA ASP A 33 10.47 11.54 -4.31
C ASP A 33 11.92 11.13 -4.02
N GLU A 34 12.56 11.75 -3.01
CA GLU A 34 13.89 11.36 -2.57
C GLU A 34 13.86 10.03 -1.82
N TRP A 35 12.82 9.78 -1.02
CA TRP A 35 12.60 8.48 -0.39
C TRP A 35 12.50 7.35 -1.41
N VAL A 36 11.70 7.53 -2.48
CA VAL A 36 11.56 6.53 -3.55
C VAL A 36 12.89 6.23 -4.23
N ARG A 37 13.67 7.28 -4.53
CA ARG A 37 15.00 7.11 -5.14
C ARG A 37 15.96 6.36 -4.23
N GLN A 38 15.94 6.64 -2.92
CA GLN A 38 16.76 5.94 -1.94
C GLN A 38 16.34 4.47 -1.77
N GLN A 39 15.04 4.18 -1.76
CA GLN A 39 14.52 2.80 -1.75
C GLN A 39 15.03 1.99 -2.93
N GLN A 40 15.00 2.55 -4.14
CA GLN A 40 15.45 1.87 -5.36
C GLN A 40 16.96 1.60 -5.38
N GLN A 41 17.77 2.45 -4.74
CA GLN A 41 19.23 2.33 -4.73
C GLN A 41 19.74 1.47 -3.55
N GLN A 42 19.06 1.51 -2.39
CA GLN A 42 19.51 0.86 -1.15
C GLN A 42 18.37 0.12 -0.41
N PRO A 43 17.77 -0.92 -1.03
CA PRO A 43 16.63 -1.72 -0.52
C PRO A 43 16.76 -2.19 0.94
N GLN A 44 17.94 -2.67 1.32
CA GLN A 44 18.14 -3.27 2.64
C GLN A 44 18.24 -2.22 3.75
N GLN A 45 18.86 -1.08 3.45
CA GLN A 45 18.99 0.02 4.40
C GLN A 45 17.64 0.70 4.65
N SER A 46 16.86 0.84 3.58
CA SER A 46 15.56 1.48 3.62
C SER A 46 14.51 0.63 4.36
N LYS A 47 14.50 -0.70 4.14
CA LYS A 47 13.70 -1.65 4.93
C LYS A 47 14.05 -1.57 6.43
N LYS A 48 15.34 -1.53 6.76
CA LYS A 48 15.82 -1.45 8.14
C LYS A 48 15.40 -0.17 8.86
N VAL A 49 15.33 0.97 8.16
CA VAL A 49 14.89 2.22 8.77
C VAL A 49 13.37 2.23 9.00
N ILE A 50 12.55 1.70 8.07
CA ILE A 50 11.10 1.51 8.32
C ILE A 50 10.88 0.61 9.55
N GLU A 51 11.69 -0.44 9.68
CA GLU A 51 11.69 -1.34 10.84
C GLU A 51 12.08 -0.62 12.15
N ASN A 52 12.95 0.39 12.10
CA ASN A 52 13.36 1.17 13.27
C ASN A 52 12.43 2.34 13.62
N THR A 53 11.47 2.68 12.77
CA THR A 53 10.43 3.69 13.07
C THR A 53 9.20 3.05 13.71
N PRO A 54 8.39 3.80 14.48
CA PRO A 54 7.12 3.29 14.98
C PRO A 54 6.20 2.78 13.86
N LEU A 55 5.47 1.69 14.12
CA LEU A 55 4.51 1.11 13.19
C LEU A 55 3.42 2.13 12.84
N TYR A 56 3.37 2.51 11.57
CA TYR A 56 2.39 3.44 11.04
C TYR A 56 1.05 2.75 10.75
N HIS A 57 -0.05 3.43 11.08
CA HIS A 57 -1.41 2.98 10.77
C HIS A 57 -2.32 4.14 10.38
N GLU A 58 -2.67 4.20 9.11
CA GLU A 58 -3.66 5.09 8.54
C GLU A 58 -5.05 4.49 8.67
N LYS A 59 -5.91 5.21 9.38
CA LYS A 59 -7.33 4.88 9.55
C LYS A 59 -8.14 5.37 8.35
N GLN A 60 -9.15 4.58 8.00
CA GLN A 60 -9.99 4.84 6.85
C GLN A 60 -10.79 6.13 7.05
N ARG A 61 -10.82 6.94 5.99
CA ARG A 61 -11.77 8.01 5.80
C ARG A 61 -12.55 7.75 4.51
N LEU A 62 -13.88 7.86 4.56
CA LEU A 62 -14.76 7.56 3.43
C LEU A 62 -14.63 6.10 2.96
N MET A 63 -14.77 5.81 1.67
CA MET A 63 -14.63 4.46 1.09
C MET A 63 -13.25 4.26 0.44
N ARG A 64 -12.19 4.86 1.00
CA ARG A 64 -10.82 4.90 0.45
C ARG A 64 -9.92 3.76 0.94
N CYS A 65 -10.47 2.58 1.20
CA CYS A 65 -9.71 1.44 1.74
C CYS A 65 -8.46 1.10 0.90
N GLY A 66 -8.55 1.20 -0.43
CA GLY A 66 -7.42 0.98 -1.33
C GLY A 66 -6.27 1.97 -1.10
N LEU A 67 -6.57 3.28 -1.00
CA LEU A 67 -5.58 4.32 -0.73
C LEU A 67 -4.91 4.10 0.64
N HIS A 68 -5.71 3.91 1.68
CA HIS A 68 -5.19 3.75 3.04
C HIS A 68 -4.37 2.46 3.17
N SER A 69 -4.74 1.40 2.44
CA SER A 69 -3.93 0.18 2.32
C SER A 69 -2.56 0.49 1.72
N LEU A 70 -2.48 1.31 0.66
CA LEU A 70 -1.17 1.69 0.11
C LEU A 70 -0.31 2.47 1.13
N ASN A 71 -0.87 3.45 1.82
CA ASN A 71 -0.12 4.20 2.84
C ASN A 71 0.33 3.28 4.00
N ASN A 72 -0.52 2.35 4.42
CA ASN A 72 -0.18 1.32 5.41
C ASN A 72 0.90 0.35 4.90
N LEU A 73 0.87 -0.03 3.63
CA LEU A 73 1.88 -0.90 3.02
C LEU A 73 3.26 -0.24 3.00
N PHE A 74 3.29 1.04 2.62
CA PHE A 74 4.52 1.81 2.50
C PHE A 74 5.01 2.39 3.83
N GLN A 75 4.16 2.38 4.86
CA GLN A 75 4.45 2.93 6.19
C GLN A 75 4.76 4.43 6.16
N ILE A 76 4.22 5.13 5.14
CA ILE A 76 4.40 6.57 4.93
C ILE A 76 3.02 7.24 4.86
N PRO A 77 2.73 8.18 5.77
CA PRO A 77 1.51 8.97 5.72
C PRO A 77 1.46 9.82 4.46
N LYS A 78 0.28 9.88 3.84
CA LYS A 78 -0.02 10.76 2.69
C LYS A 78 0.88 10.51 1.46
N LEU A 79 1.58 9.38 1.38
CA LEU A 79 2.35 9.01 0.18
C LEU A 79 1.44 8.90 -1.05
N PHE A 80 0.33 8.18 -0.87
CA PHE A 80 -0.75 8.10 -1.83
C PHE A 80 -1.88 9.01 -1.36
N THR A 81 -2.21 9.99 -2.21
CA THR A 81 -3.31 10.93 -1.99
C THR A 81 -4.43 10.67 -3.00
N PRO A 82 -5.66 11.14 -2.72
CA PRO A 82 -6.75 11.03 -3.68
C PRO A 82 -6.39 11.71 -5.01
N HIS A 83 -5.77 12.89 -4.94
CA HIS A 83 -5.32 13.63 -6.10
C HIS A 83 -4.32 12.84 -6.96
N TYR A 84 -3.37 12.14 -6.32
CA TYR A 84 -2.41 11.29 -7.00
C TYR A 84 -3.07 10.07 -7.65
N LEU A 85 -3.93 9.33 -6.94
CA LEU A 85 -4.59 8.17 -7.54
C LEU A 85 -5.56 8.59 -8.66
N GLU A 86 -6.21 9.75 -8.55
CA GLU A 86 -7.03 10.32 -9.63
C GLU A 86 -6.21 10.74 -10.85
N SER A 87 -4.95 11.15 -10.71
CA SER A 87 -4.10 11.45 -11.86
C SER A 87 -3.81 10.19 -12.67
N ILE A 88 -3.51 9.08 -11.99
CA ILE A 88 -3.34 7.76 -12.62
C ILE A 88 -4.63 7.36 -13.37
N VAL A 89 -5.79 7.53 -12.74
CA VAL A 89 -7.09 7.26 -13.37
C VAL A 89 -7.28 8.07 -14.66
N ARG A 90 -6.97 9.38 -14.62
CA ARG A 90 -7.07 10.26 -15.80
C ARG A 90 -6.14 9.80 -16.93
N GLU A 91 -4.93 9.37 -16.61
CA GLU A 91 -3.98 8.82 -17.59
C GLU A 91 -4.47 7.50 -18.22
N TYR A 92 -5.20 6.67 -17.47
CA TYR A 92 -5.84 5.47 -18.03
C TYR A 92 -7.06 5.82 -18.91
N ALA A 93 -7.85 6.81 -18.51
CA ALA A 93 -9.04 7.26 -19.24
C ALA A 93 -8.71 7.81 -20.62
N THR A 94 -7.62 8.58 -20.75
CA THR A 94 -7.16 9.11 -22.04
C THR A 94 -6.70 8.02 -23.02
N ARG A 95 -6.40 6.81 -22.52
CA ARG A 95 -6.03 5.63 -23.33
C ARG A 95 -7.24 4.84 -23.85
N LYS A 96 -8.47 5.33 -23.67
CA LYS A 96 -9.75 4.69 -24.12
C LYS A 96 -10.01 3.28 -23.57
N LEU A 97 -9.42 2.92 -22.42
CA LEU A 97 -9.63 1.61 -21.80
C LEU A 97 -10.58 1.75 -20.61
N PHE A 98 -11.87 1.49 -20.88
CA PHE A 98 -13.00 1.29 -19.97
C PHE A 98 -13.80 2.50 -19.45
N ASN A 99 -15.08 2.16 -19.22
CA ASN A 99 -16.24 2.97 -18.90
C ASN A 99 -16.55 2.81 -17.39
N ASP A 100 -17.03 3.89 -16.78
CA ASP A 100 -17.59 4.00 -15.42
C ASP A 100 -16.67 4.35 -14.23
N TYR A 101 -16.03 5.52 -14.31
CA TYR A 101 -15.29 6.14 -13.20
C TYR A 101 -16.18 6.77 -12.09
N ARG A 102 -17.51 6.60 -12.15
CA ARG A 102 -18.48 7.34 -11.32
C ARG A 102 -18.41 7.02 -9.83
N THR A 103 -17.75 5.94 -9.41
CA THR A 103 -17.56 5.57 -8.00
C THR A 103 -16.13 5.84 -7.49
N LEU A 104 -15.19 6.22 -8.35
CA LEU A 104 -13.78 6.47 -7.98
C LEU A 104 -13.60 7.71 -7.11
N TRP A 105 -14.45 8.73 -7.29
CA TRP A 105 -14.46 9.93 -6.43
C TRP A 105 -14.75 9.60 -4.95
N LEU A 106 -15.46 8.50 -4.66
CA LEU A 106 -15.71 8.01 -3.31
C LEU A 106 -14.53 7.21 -2.72
N GLY A 107 -13.52 6.86 -3.54
CA GLY A 107 -12.31 6.19 -3.10
C GLY A 107 -12.18 4.70 -3.39
N ASN A 108 -13.15 4.10 -4.11
CA ASN A 108 -13.13 2.67 -4.41
C ASN A 108 -12.26 2.36 -5.64
N TYR A 109 -10.93 2.51 -5.48
CA TYR A 109 -9.98 2.35 -6.57
C TYR A 109 -9.90 0.90 -7.08
N ASP A 110 -9.95 0.74 -8.40
CA ASP A 110 -9.71 -0.53 -9.09
C ASP A 110 -8.28 -1.04 -8.81
N LEU A 111 -8.10 -2.36 -8.72
CA LEU A 111 -6.80 -3.00 -8.49
C LEU A 111 -5.72 -2.49 -9.46
N ARG A 112 -6.05 -2.21 -10.73
CA ARG A 112 -5.09 -1.71 -11.72
C ARG A 112 -4.50 -0.37 -11.34
N ILE A 113 -5.30 0.51 -10.72
CA ILE A 113 -4.84 1.82 -10.23
C ILE A 113 -3.89 1.62 -9.05
N LEU A 114 -4.20 0.70 -8.15
CA LEU A 114 -3.32 0.37 -7.02
C LEU A 114 -2.00 -0.25 -7.50
N ILE A 115 -2.04 -1.19 -8.45
CA ILE A 115 -0.86 -1.80 -9.07
C ILE A 115 -0.01 -0.73 -9.76
N GLU A 116 -0.60 0.13 -10.58
CA GLU A 116 0.13 1.19 -11.27
C GLU A 116 0.79 2.15 -10.27
N ALA A 117 0.07 2.52 -9.20
CA ALA A 117 0.61 3.34 -8.14
C ALA A 117 1.83 2.68 -7.48
N ILE A 118 1.78 1.38 -7.20
CA ILE A 118 2.90 0.61 -6.63
C ILE A 118 4.08 0.52 -7.62
N ASN A 119 3.79 0.27 -8.89
CA ASN A 119 4.79 0.15 -9.95
C ASN A 119 5.58 1.44 -10.17
N ARG A 120 4.91 2.60 -10.11
CA ARG A 120 5.57 3.93 -10.20
C ARG A 120 6.57 4.17 -9.07
N TYR A 121 6.42 3.46 -7.96
CA TYR A 121 7.30 3.52 -6.80
C TYR A 121 8.41 2.44 -6.84
N GLY A 122 8.54 1.67 -7.92
CA GLY A 122 9.61 0.68 -8.10
C GLY A 122 9.36 -0.66 -7.41
N PHE A 123 8.09 -1.03 -7.24
CA PHE A 123 7.68 -2.31 -6.66
C PHE A 123 6.81 -3.08 -7.64
N ASP A 124 6.89 -4.40 -7.61
CA ASP A 124 6.03 -5.30 -8.37
C ASP A 124 4.94 -5.89 -7.47
N VAL A 125 3.77 -6.10 -8.07
CA VAL A 125 2.63 -6.77 -7.43
C VAL A 125 2.39 -8.10 -8.12
N ARG A 126 2.40 -9.20 -7.36
CA ARG A 126 2.05 -10.53 -7.85
C ARG A 126 0.85 -11.08 -7.09
N GLN A 127 -0.16 -11.54 -7.83
CA GLN A 127 -1.26 -12.28 -7.23
C GLN A 127 -0.82 -13.72 -6.90
N ILE A 128 -1.19 -14.19 -5.72
CA ILE A 128 -1.06 -15.61 -5.35
C ILE A 128 -2.33 -16.34 -5.78
N ASN A 129 -2.17 -17.40 -6.57
CA ASN A 129 -3.28 -18.15 -7.14
C ASN A 129 -3.73 -19.29 -6.22
N ILE A 130 -4.24 -18.94 -5.03
CA ILE A 130 -4.68 -19.91 -4.00
C ILE A 130 -5.78 -20.87 -4.49
N TYR A 131 -6.64 -20.42 -5.42
CA TYR A 131 -7.70 -21.25 -6.01
C TYR A 131 -7.22 -22.18 -7.12
N HIS A 132 -5.96 -22.03 -7.55
CA HIS A 132 -5.33 -22.88 -8.56
C HIS A 132 -4.15 -23.69 -7.97
N GLY A 133 -4.16 -23.90 -6.65
CA GLY A 133 -3.23 -24.81 -5.98
C GLY A 133 -1.86 -24.25 -5.64
N GLU A 134 -1.64 -22.93 -5.74
CA GLU A 134 -0.41 -22.33 -5.22
C GLU A 134 -0.37 -22.45 -3.69
N SER A 135 0.62 -23.20 -3.19
CA SER A 135 0.86 -23.36 -1.74
C SER A 135 1.29 -22.05 -1.12
N ILE A 136 0.58 -21.60 -0.08
CA ILE A 136 0.95 -20.44 0.72
C ILE A 136 1.99 -20.77 1.80
N CYS A 137 2.23 -22.05 2.09
CA CYS A 137 3.14 -22.46 3.16
C CYS A 137 4.62 -22.20 2.81
N ASP A 138 4.96 -22.31 1.53
CA ASP A 138 6.34 -22.30 1.03
C ASP A 138 6.78 -20.93 0.49
N LEU A 139 5.89 -19.93 0.54
CA LEU A 139 6.20 -18.59 0.06
C LEU A 139 7.21 -17.90 1.00
N PRO A 140 8.15 -17.11 0.45
CA PRO A 140 9.15 -16.39 1.23
C PRO A 140 8.55 -15.12 1.87
N TRP A 141 7.62 -15.31 2.82
CA TRP A 141 6.83 -14.21 3.40
C TRP A 141 7.66 -13.04 3.93
N ASP A 142 8.83 -13.32 4.50
CA ASP A 142 9.72 -12.31 5.09
C ASP A 142 10.51 -11.52 4.03
N SER A 143 10.60 -12.03 2.80
CA SER A 143 11.27 -11.34 1.69
C SER A 143 10.37 -10.32 1.00
N TYR A 144 9.05 -10.46 1.10
CA TYR A 144 8.12 -9.50 0.54
C TYR A 144 8.15 -8.16 1.28
N PHE A 145 7.92 -7.07 0.54
CA PHE A 145 7.76 -5.75 1.11
C PHE A 145 6.49 -5.66 1.97
N GLY A 146 5.44 -6.37 1.56
CA GLY A 146 4.19 -6.50 2.30
C GLY A 146 3.12 -7.17 1.46
N LEU A 147 1.93 -7.30 2.05
CA LEU A 147 0.80 -7.98 1.43
C LEU A 147 -0.38 -7.01 1.27
N LEU A 148 -1.06 -7.11 0.14
CA LEU A 148 -2.38 -6.52 -0.07
C LEU A 148 -3.41 -7.64 -0.17
N ILE A 149 -4.48 -7.48 0.60
CA ILE A 149 -5.57 -8.45 0.67
C ILE A 149 -6.82 -7.75 0.17
N ASN A 150 -7.55 -8.40 -0.73
CA ASN A 150 -8.90 -7.98 -1.09
C ASN A 150 -9.91 -9.02 -0.66
N LEU A 151 -10.87 -8.60 0.17
CA LEU A 151 -12.00 -9.42 0.59
C LEU A 151 -13.21 -9.11 -0.29
N ASN A 152 -13.81 -10.17 -0.84
CA ASN A 152 -15.05 -10.16 -1.62
C ASN A 152 -15.05 -9.23 -2.84
N GLY A 153 -13.88 -8.83 -3.35
CA GLY A 153 -13.76 -7.87 -4.45
C GLY A 153 -13.94 -6.41 -4.04
N ALA A 154 -14.16 -6.11 -2.75
CA ALA A 154 -14.67 -4.80 -2.31
C ALA A 154 -13.80 -4.11 -1.25
N HIS A 155 -13.16 -4.87 -0.35
CA HIS A 155 -12.42 -4.29 0.77
C HIS A 155 -10.94 -4.60 0.68
N TRP A 156 -10.11 -3.57 0.68
CA TRP A 156 -8.65 -3.67 0.68
C TRP A 156 -8.10 -3.46 2.08
N PHE A 157 -7.13 -4.29 2.47
CA PHE A 157 -6.28 -4.03 3.61
C PHE A 157 -4.86 -4.55 3.40
N THR A 158 -3.96 -4.09 4.27
CA THR A 158 -2.55 -4.46 4.25
C THR A 158 -2.20 -5.38 5.40
N ILE A 159 -1.34 -6.36 5.13
CA ILE A 159 -0.56 -7.04 6.15
C ILE A 159 0.92 -6.68 5.96
N LYS A 160 1.57 -6.23 7.04
CA LYS A 160 2.97 -5.77 7.01
C LYS A 160 3.80 -6.54 8.03
N ASN A 161 4.96 -7.05 7.62
CA ASN A 161 6.00 -7.48 8.54
C ASN A 161 6.72 -6.22 9.07
N HIS A 162 6.77 -6.10 10.39
CA HIS A 162 7.50 -5.05 11.08
C HIS A 162 8.27 -5.70 12.23
N ASN A 163 9.61 -5.69 12.13
CA ASN A 163 10.52 -6.33 13.09
C ASN A 163 10.25 -7.84 13.32
N GLY A 164 9.96 -8.57 12.23
CA GLY A 164 9.71 -10.02 12.29
C GLY A 164 8.30 -10.39 12.77
N ILE A 165 7.44 -9.40 13.03
CA ILE A 165 6.06 -9.60 13.45
C ILE A 165 5.12 -9.05 12.38
N TYR A 166 4.16 -9.86 11.97
CA TYR A 166 3.10 -9.47 11.05
C TYR A 166 1.96 -8.78 11.76
N TYR A 167 1.48 -7.70 11.16
CA TYR A 167 0.34 -6.92 11.64
C TYR A 167 -0.73 -6.80 10.55
N ASN A 168 -1.99 -6.96 10.95
CA ASN A 168 -3.14 -6.53 10.17
C ASN A 168 -3.28 -5.00 10.34
N LEU A 169 -3.11 -4.28 9.22
CA LEU A 169 -3.23 -2.83 9.11
C LEU A 169 -4.49 -2.44 8.34
N ASP A 170 -5.59 -3.18 8.51
CA ASP A 170 -6.89 -2.78 8.02
C ASP A 170 -7.25 -1.40 8.55
N SER A 171 -7.48 -0.47 7.61
CA SER A 171 -7.75 0.92 7.88
C SER A 171 -9.08 1.13 8.64
N THR A 172 -9.98 0.15 8.65
CA THR A 172 -11.21 0.20 9.46
C THR A 172 -10.97 -0.07 10.95
N LEU A 173 -9.81 -0.62 11.31
CA LEU A 173 -9.44 -0.91 12.69
C LEU A 173 -9.08 0.39 13.43
N ARG A 174 -9.31 0.40 14.76
CA ARG A 174 -8.89 1.52 15.61
C ARG A 174 -7.37 1.56 15.86
N LYS A 175 -6.70 0.42 15.70
CA LYS A 175 -5.25 0.23 15.87
C LYS A 175 -4.81 -1.04 15.13
N PRO A 176 -3.51 -1.19 14.82
CA PRO A 176 -2.97 -2.43 14.28
C PRO A 176 -3.32 -3.64 15.15
N ILE A 177 -3.67 -4.76 14.51
CA ILE A 177 -3.82 -6.05 15.19
C ILE A 177 -2.58 -6.89 14.89
N GLN A 178 -1.87 -7.28 15.94
CA GLN A 178 -0.75 -8.18 15.83
C GLN A 178 -1.23 -9.59 15.44
N ILE A 179 -0.68 -10.15 14.38
CA ILE A 179 -0.92 -11.52 13.93
C ILE A 179 0.12 -12.46 14.57
N GLY A 180 1.40 -12.07 14.53
CA GLY A 180 2.52 -12.86 15.05
C GLY A 180 3.60 -13.12 14.01
N GLN A 181 4.40 -14.16 14.20
CA GLN A 181 5.45 -14.57 13.26
C GLN A 181 4.88 -15.35 12.06
N LYS A 182 5.74 -15.81 11.15
CA LYS A 182 5.39 -16.47 9.89
C LYS A 182 4.33 -17.58 10.04
N GLU A 183 4.44 -18.44 11.04
CA GLU A 183 3.51 -19.55 11.26
C GLU A 183 2.11 -19.04 11.61
N ARG A 184 2.04 -17.96 12.40
CA ARG A 184 0.78 -17.29 12.74
C ARG A 184 0.19 -16.55 11.55
N LEU A 185 1.03 -15.94 10.70
CA LEU A 185 0.58 -15.37 9.44
C LEU A 185 -0.07 -16.43 8.55
N ILE A 186 0.57 -17.58 8.35
CA ILE A 186 0.03 -18.65 7.50
C ILE A 186 -1.32 -19.12 8.04
N GLN A 187 -1.42 -19.37 9.35
CA GLN A 187 -2.71 -19.75 9.97
C GLN A 187 -3.77 -18.67 9.75
N TYR A 188 -3.43 -17.40 9.97
CA TYR A 188 -4.35 -16.28 9.78
C TYR A 188 -4.84 -16.17 8.33
N LEU A 189 -3.97 -16.39 7.34
CA LEU A 189 -4.35 -16.39 5.93
C LEU A 189 -5.28 -17.57 5.61
N ILE A 190 -4.98 -18.77 6.10
CA ILE A 190 -5.86 -19.95 5.96
C ILE A 190 -7.25 -19.65 6.53
N ASP A 191 -7.30 -19.08 7.74
CA ASP A 191 -8.54 -18.76 8.41
C ASP A 191 -9.38 -17.76 7.59
N ILE A 192 -8.76 -16.69 7.05
CA ILE A 192 -9.46 -15.73 6.19
C ILE A 192 -9.98 -16.40 4.91
N ILE A 193 -9.16 -17.24 4.27
CA ILE A 193 -9.52 -17.94 3.03
C ILE A 193 -10.72 -18.88 3.28
N HIS A 194 -10.77 -19.55 4.43
CA HIS A 194 -11.85 -20.47 4.77
C HIS A 194 -13.14 -19.76 5.17
N ASN A 195 -13.05 -18.61 5.83
CA ASN A 195 -14.20 -17.91 6.41
C ASN A 195 -14.74 -16.76 5.53
N THR A 196 -14.09 -16.45 4.41
CA THR A 196 -14.50 -15.38 3.50
C THR A 196 -14.86 -15.95 2.14
N ARG A 197 -15.95 -15.46 1.53
CA ARG A 197 -16.45 -15.97 0.24
C ARG A 197 -15.40 -15.91 -0.87
N THR A 198 -14.71 -14.78 -0.99
CA THR A 198 -13.63 -14.60 -1.97
C THR A 198 -12.49 -13.81 -1.36
N VAL A 199 -11.27 -14.28 -1.56
CA VAL A 199 -10.03 -13.66 -1.08
C VAL A 199 -9.04 -13.57 -2.22
N TYR A 200 -8.58 -12.36 -2.52
CA TYR A 200 -7.46 -12.16 -3.43
C TYR A 200 -6.24 -11.74 -2.61
N LEU A 201 -5.16 -12.48 -2.77
CA LEU A 201 -3.90 -12.28 -2.07
C LEU A 201 -2.87 -11.73 -3.04
N PHE A 202 -2.27 -10.58 -2.73
CA PHE A 202 -1.22 -9.97 -3.53
C PHE A 202 0.03 -9.78 -2.67
N VAL A 203 1.17 -10.24 -3.18
CA VAL A 203 2.48 -9.99 -2.59
C VAL A 203 3.14 -8.82 -3.31
N VAL A 204 3.76 -7.92 -2.55
CA VAL A 204 4.47 -6.76 -3.07
C VAL A 204 5.96 -7.00 -2.87
N SER A 205 6.73 -6.91 -3.94
CA SER A 205 8.19 -7.10 -3.92
C SER A 205 8.87 -5.90 -4.54
N GLN A 206 10.08 -5.59 -4.12
CA GLN A 206 10.85 -4.55 -4.79
C GLN A 206 11.26 -5.02 -6.19
N GLN A 207 11.17 -4.13 -7.19
CA GLN A 207 11.71 -4.41 -8.51
C GLN A 207 13.22 -4.60 -8.40
N ILE A 208 13.69 -5.77 -8.79
CA ILE A 208 15.12 -5.96 -9.00
C ILE A 208 15.41 -5.30 -10.34
N ASN A 209 16.08 -4.13 -10.30
CA ASN A 209 16.70 -3.55 -11.49
C ASN A 209 17.83 -4.50 -11.94
N GLU A 210 17.49 -5.62 -12.58
CA GLU A 210 18.36 -6.16 -13.60
C GLU A 210 18.53 -5.02 -14.59
N LYS A 211 19.76 -4.51 -14.73
CA LYS A 211 20.10 -3.50 -15.71
C LYS A 211 19.32 -3.84 -16.98
N ARG A 212 18.39 -2.96 -17.38
CA ARG A 212 17.82 -2.99 -18.72
C ARG A 212 19.02 -2.85 -19.65
N TYR A 213 19.63 -3.98 -20.01
CA TYR A 213 20.48 -4.07 -21.16
C TYR A 213 19.52 -3.81 -22.32
N HIS A 214 19.47 -2.54 -22.73
CA HIS A 214 18.97 -2.18 -24.03
C HIS A 214 19.75 -3.04 -25.03
N PHE A 215 19.12 -4.09 -25.53
CA PHE A 215 19.51 -4.64 -26.83
C PHE A 215 19.32 -3.49 -27.81
N LYS A 216 20.44 -2.95 -28.28
CA LYS A 216 20.50 -2.08 -29.45
C LYS A 216 20.07 -2.85 -30.67
#